data_AF-A0A7R8WTC8-F1
#
_entry.id   AF-A0A7R8WTC8-F1
#
_cell.length_a   1.000
_cell.length_b   1.000
_cell.length_c   1.000
_cell.angle_alpha   90.00
_cell.angle_beta   90.00
_cell.angle_gamma   90.00
#
_symmetry.space_group_name_H-M   'P 1'
#
loop_
_entity.id
_entity.type
_entity.pdbx_description
1 polymer ?
#
loop_
_entity_poly.entity_id
_entity_poly.type
_entity_poly.pdbx_seq_one_letter_code
_entity_poly.pdbx_strand_id
1 'polypeptide(L)'
;MRGGGVLEYSGGELGSDQLRYERRFAPFSVFSTPPVVRYGQFIAMTTVPLPPHITAQALYTDASNQFSATKKLIEGLLSPPAASQQTVSRREEELNTLLKVAKTNSVVAKLLAGGYKKGVPPSFDFDAHPFFPIMRL
;
A
#
# COMPACT_ATOMS: atom_id res chain seq x y z
N MET A 1 -14.93 2.10 43.23
CA MET A 1 -15.95 1.34 42.47
C MET A 1 -15.79 1.65 41.00
N ARG A 2 -15.80 0.62 40.15
CA ARG A 2 -15.68 0.70 38.69
C ARG A 2 -16.91 1.39 38.10
N GLY A 3 -16.69 2.22 37.09
CA GLY A 3 -17.69 2.62 36.11
C GLY A 3 -17.00 2.72 34.77
N GLY A 4 -16.89 1.57 34.08
CA GLY A 4 -16.31 1.51 32.74
C GLY A 4 -17.21 2.26 31.77
N GLY A 5 -16.72 3.39 31.26
CA GLY A 5 -17.27 4.03 30.08
C GLY A 5 -16.94 3.16 28.88
N VAL A 6 -17.83 2.22 28.57
CA VAL A 6 -17.90 1.63 27.23
C VAL A 6 -18.20 2.80 26.30
N LEU A 7 -17.22 3.22 25.51
CA LEU A 7 -17.47 4.08 24.36
C LEU A 7 -18.26 3.23 23.36
N GLU A 8 -19.57 3.17 23.55
CA GLU A 8 -20.49 2.82 22.48
C GLU A 8 -20.30 3.87 21.39
N TYR A 9 -19.50 3.53 20.38
CA TYR A 9 -19.48 4.26 19.12
C TYR A 9 -20.79 3.93 18.40
N SER A 10 -21.89 4.55 18.84
CA SER A 10 -23.13 4.60 18.09
C SER A 10 -22.83 5.25 16.73
N GLY A 11 -23.10 4.53 15.64
CA GLY A 11 -22.66 4.85 14.27
C GLY A 11 -23.24 6.13 13.66
N GLY A 12 -22.86 7.30 14.19
CA GLY A 12 -23.38 8.61 13.77
C GLY A 12 -22.34 9.72 13.58
N GLU A 13 -21.08 9.57 14.01
CA GLU A 13 -20.07 10.66 13.92
C GLU A 13 -18.98 10.46 12.85
N LEU A 14 -19.12 9.43 12.01
CA LEU A 14 -18.30 9.30 10.81
C LEU A 14 -19.00 10.06 9.70
N GLY A 15 -18.70 11.35 9.53
CA GLY A 15 -19.27 12.16 8.45
C GLY A 15 -19.11 11.51 7.07
N SER A 16 -19.82 12.06 6.07
CA SER A 16 -19.85 11.56 4.70
C SER A 16 -18.45 11.25 4.13
N ASP A 17 -18.37 10.35 3.15
CA ASP A 17 -17.10 10.05 2.46
C ASP A 17 -16.38 11.30 1.96
N GLN A 18 -17.16 12.30 1.54
CA GLN A 18 -16.65 13.61 1.17
C GLN A 18 -15.94 14.30 2.35
N LEU A 19 -16.55 14.35 3.53
CA LEU A 19 -15.93 14.98 4.69
C LEU A 19 -14.65 14.23 5.12
N ARG A 20 -14.64 12.90 5.04
CA ARG A 20 -13.44 12.09 5.30
C ARG A 20 -12.32 12.43 4.32
N TYR A 21 -12.64 12.54 3.03
CA TYR A 21 -11.71 12.95 1.99
C TYR A 21 -11.14 14.34 2.29
N GLU A 22 -12.01 15.33 2.48
CA GLU A 22 -11.61 16.72 2.72
C GLU A 22 -10.72 16.85 3.95
N ARG A 23 -11.03 16.14 5.04
CA ARG A 23 -10.18 16.12 6.25
C ARG A 23 -8.82 15.47 5.99
N ARG A 24 -8.77 14.38 5.22
CA ARG A 24 -7.50 13.68 4.90
C ARG A 24 -6.59 14.53 4.02
N PHE A 25 -7.16 15.36 3.16
CA PHE A 25 -6.40 16.23 2.25
C PHE A 25 -6.27 17.68 2.72
N ALA A 26 -6.90 18.07 3.82
CA ALA A 26 -6.83 19.42 4.38
C ALA A 26 -5.39 19.96 4.55
N PRO A 27 -4.40 19.17 5.01
CA PRO A 27 -3.01 19.64 5.12
C PRO A 27 -2.39 20.10 3.78
N PHE A 28 -2.89 19.60 2.65
CA PHE A 28 -2.37 19.92 1.33
C PHE A 28 -3.06 21.13 0.69
N SER A 29 -4.11 21.68 1.29
CA SER A 29 -4.90 22.79 0.75
C SER A 29 -4.10 24.09 0.56
N VAL A 30 -2.96 24.21 1.25
CA VAL A 30 -2.05 25.37 1.15
C VAL A 30 -1.20 25.36 -0.12
N PHE A 31 -1.07 24.22 -0.80
CA PHE A 31 -0.24 24.10 -2.01
C PHE A 31 -1.03 24.47 -3.26
N SER A 32 -0.47 25.36 -4.08
CA SER A 32 -1.04 25.73 -5.37
C SER A 32 -0.69 24.76 -6.49
N THR A 33 0.46 24.07 -6.39
CA THR A 33 0.99 23.22 -7.47
C THR A 33 1.70 21.98 -6.90
N PRO A 34 1.20 20.76 -7.17
CA PRO A 34 -0.05 20.45 -7.85
C PRO A 34 -1.27 20.83 -6.98
N PRO A 35 -2.38 21.33 -7.55
CA PRO A 35 -3.58 21.64 -6.79
C PRO A 35 -4.24 20.36 -6.23
N VAL A 36 -4.83 20.46 -5.05
CA VAL A 36 -5.59 19.34 -4.44
C VAL A 36 -6.83 19.05 -5.28
N VAL A 37 -6.99 17.77 -5.65
CA VAL A 37 -8.16 17.29 -6.39
C VAL A 37 -9.42 17.42 -5.51
N ARG A 38 -10.52 17.91 -6.06
CA ARG A 38 -11.79 18.00 -5.32
C ARG A 38 -12.44 16.62 -5.24
N TYR A 39 -13.20 16.35 -4.17
CA TYR A 39 -13.84 15.06 -3.94
C TYR A 39 -14.65 14.54 -5.15
N GLY A 40 -15.48 15.39 -5.77
CA GLY A 40 -16.26 14.98 -6.95
C GLY A 40 -15.40 14.55 -8.14
N GLN A 41 -14.27 15.22 -8.35
CA GLN A 41 -13.31 14.85 -9.38
C GLN A 41 -12.55 13.57 -9.02
N PHE A 42 -12.17 13.41 -7.75
CA PHE A 42 -11.55 12.18 -7.25
C PHE A 42 -12.43 10.97 -7.53
N ILE A 43 -13.72 11.02 -7.17
CA ILE A 43 -14.68 9.95 -7.46
C ILE A 43 -14.78 9.69 -8.96
N ALA A 44 -14.90 10.74 -9.78
CA ALA A 44 -14.97 10.59 -11.23
C ALA A 44 -13.72 9.90 -11.82
N MET A 45 -12.55 10.10 -11.23
CA MET A 45 -11.29 9.47 -11.66
C MET A 45 -11.11 8.05 -11.12
N THR A 46 -11.59 7.76 -9.90
CA THR A 46 -11.35 6.46 -9.24
C THR A 46 -12.46 5.44 -9.42
N THR A 47 -13.68 5.87 -9.75
CA THR A 47 -14.85 5.00 -9.93
C THR A 47 -15.03 4.56 -11.38
N VAL A 48 -14.11 4.94 -12.28
CA VAL A 48 -14.10 4.43 -13.65
C VAL A 48 -13.91 2.91 -13.59
N PRO A 49 -14.85 2.10 -14.12
CA PRO A 49 -14.68 0.67 -14.18
C PRO A 49 -13.41 0.34 -14.95
N LEU A 50 -12.71 -0.71 -14.51
CA LEU A 50 -11.60 -1.24 -15.30
C LEU A 50 -12.10 -1.55 -16.72
N PRO A 51 -11.31 -1.22 -17.76
CA PRO A 51 -11.65 -1.62 -19.12
C PRO A 51 -11.96 -3.12 -19.18
N PRO A 52 -12.91 -3.57 -20.01
CA PRO A 52 -13.42 -4.94 -19.99
C PRO A 52 -12.35 -6.01 -20.28
N HIS A 53 -11.22 -5.63 -20.87
CA HIS A 53 -10.09 -6.51 -21.15
C HIS A 53 -9.10 -6.63 -19.97
N ILE A 54 -9.16 -5.74 -18.99
CA ILE A 54 -8.28 -5.78 -17.81
C ILE A 54 -8.93 -6.64 -16.73
N THR A 55 -8.36 -7.83 -16.52
CA THR A 55 -8.81 -8.75 -15.48
C THR A 55 -8.00 -8.57 -14.20
N ALA A 56 -8.58 -8.95 -13.05
CA ALA A 56 -7.83 -8.98 -11.79
C ALA A 56 -6.57 -9.86 -11.88
N GLN A 57 -6.63 -10.96 -12.64
CA GLN A 57 -5.47 -11.85 -12.86
C GLN A 57 -4.35 -11.14 -13.64
N ALA A 58 -4.71 -10.35 -14.67
CA ALA A 58 -3.74 -9.53 -15.38
C ALA A 58 -3.08 -8.51 -14.45
N LEU A 59 -3.87 -7.81 -13.63
CA LEU A 59 -3.35 -6.85 -12.64
C LEU A 59 -2.41 -7.52 -11.62
N TYR A 60 -2.75 -8.73 -11.14
CA TYR A 60 -1.85 -9.48 -10.25
C TYR A 60 -0.58 -9.96 -10.95
N THR A 61 -0.67 -10.29 -12.23
CA THR A 61 0.52 -10.63 -13.03
C THR A 61 1.45 -9.43 -13.14
N ASP A 62 0.90 -8.26 -13.47
CA ASP A 62 1.65 -7.00 -13.56
C ASP A 62 2.25 -6.61 -12.21
N ALA A 63 1.47 -6.69 -11.13
CA ALA A 63 1.95 -6.45 -9.78
C ALA A 63 3.12 -7.39 -9.43
N SER A 64 3.02 -8.68 -9.79
CA SER A 64 4.11 -9.63 -9.52
C SER A 64 5.40 -9.29 -10.27
N ASN A 65 5.29 -8.76 -11.50
CA ASN A 65 6.39 -8.30 -12.31
C ASN A 65 7.03 -7.04 -11.70
N GLN A 66 6.21 -6.08 -11.27
CA GLN A 66 6.67 -4.87 -10.59
C GLN A 66 7.39 -5.19 -9.28
N PHE A 67 6.84 -6.07 -8.43
CA PHE A 67 7.53 -6.50 -7.21
C PHE A 67 8.85 -7.24 -7.51
N SER A 68 8.88 -8.03 -8.58
CA SER A 68 10.12 -8.70 -9.03
C SER A 68 11.18 -7.69 -9.50
N ALA A 69 10.77 -6.63 -10.20
CA ALA A 69 11.66 -5.56 -10.62
C ALA A 69 12.18 -4.75 -9.42
N THR A 70 11.29 -4.37 -8.49
CA THR A 70 11.65 -3.68 -7.24
C THR A 70 12.63 -4.50 -6.40
N LYS A 71 12.41 -5.81 -6.27
CA LYS A 71 13.36 -6.72 -5.61
C LYS A 71 14.77 -6.59 -6.21
N LYS A 72 14.89 -6.67 -7.54
CA LYS A 72 16.19 -6.57 -8.23
C LYS A 72 16.85 -5.21 -8.02
N LEU A 73 16.07 -4.13 -8.04
CA LEU A 73 16.58 -2.77 -7.78
C LEU A 73 17.14 -2.66 -6.37
N ILE A 74 16.41 -3.14 -5.35
CA ILE A 74 16.86 -3.10 -3.97
C ILE A 74 18.09 -3.99 -3.74
N GLU A 75 18.13 -5.18 -4.34
CA GLU A 75 19.32 -6.06 -4.29
C GLU A 75 20.56 -5.39 -4.90
N GLY A 76 20.38 -4.63 -5.98
CA GLY A 76 21.44 -3.79 -6.56
C GLY A 76 21.91 -2.67 -5.63
N LEU A 77 20.98 -2.04 -4.90
CA LEU A 77 21.30 -0.97 -3.92
C LEU A 77 21.99 -1.49 -2.66
N LEU A 78 21.74 -2.75 -2.28
CA LEU A 78 22.35 -3.42 -1.14
C LEU A 78 23.69 -4.09 -1.49
N SER A 79 24.07 -4.12 -2.78
CA SER A 79 25.37 -4.61 -3.19
C SER A 79 26.47 -3.66 -2.69
N PRO A 80 27.49 -4.14 -1.95
CA PRO A 80 28.45 -3.25 -1.32
C PRO A 80 29.33 -2.56 -2.37
N PRO A 81 29.53 -1.23 -2.30
CA PRO A 81 30.72 -0.63 -2.90
C PRO A 81 31.93 -1.19 -2.14
N ALA A 82 32.95 -1.64 -2.88
CA ALA A 82 34.20 -2.09 -2.29
C ALA A 82 34.73 -1.01 -1.33
N ALA A 83 35.01 -1.41 -0.09
CA ALA A 83 35.57 -0.60 0.99
C ALA A 83 34.63 0.40 1.70
N SER A 84 33.83 -0.10 2.65
CA SER A 84 33.77 0.47 4.00
C SER A 84 32.95 -0.46 4.90
N GLN A 85 33.65 -1.29 5.67
CA GLN A 85 33.03 -2.05 6.74
C GLN A 85 32.56 -1.10 7.86
N GLN A 86 31.45 -1.52 8.49
CA GLN A 86 31.14 -1.29 9.90
C GLN A 86 30.30 -0.05 10.23
N THR A 87 29.05 -0.07 9.81
CA THR A 87 27.85 0.17 10.63
C THR A 87 26.63 -0.16 9.76
N VAL A 88 25.73 -1.05 10.20
CA VAL A 88 24.46 -1.26 9.48
C VAL A 88 23.72 0.06 9.55
N SER A 89 23.63 0.74 8.41
CA SER A 89 22.98 2.05 8.38
C SER A 89 21.46 1.86 8.47
N ARG A 90 20.75 2.81 9.09
CA ARG A 90 19.27 2.85 9.09
C ARG A 90 18.67 2.65 7.69
N ARG A 91 19.40 3.10 6.66
CA ARG A 91 19.06 2.88 5.26
C ARG A 91 19.05 1.40 4.89
N GLU A 92 20.05 0.64 5.30
CA GLU A 92 20.12 -0.80 5.01
C GLU A 92 19.01 -1.58 5.70
N GLU A 93 18.65 -1.22 6.94
CA GLU A 93 17.50 -1.83 7.64
C GLU A 93 16.19 -1.60 6.89
N GLU A 94 15.97 -0.36 6.44
CA GLU A 94 14.80 0.00 5.64
C GLU A 94 14.79 -0.76 4.30
N LEU A 95 15.92 -0.77 3.58
CA LEU A 95 16.03 -1.48 2.31
C LEU A 95 15.82 -3.00 2.49
N ASN A 96 16.33 -3.60 3.56
CA ASN A 96 16.08 -5.00 3.87
C ASN A 96 14.60 -5.28 4.19
N THR A 97 13.94 -4.35 4.88
CA THR A 97 12.50 -4.41 5.15
C THR A 97 11.68 -4.32 3.86
N LEU A 98 11.98 -3.36 2.99
CA LEU A 98 11.35 -3.22 1.67
C LEU A 98 11.64 -4.42 0.77
N LEU A 99 12.84 -5.00 0.86
CA LEU A 99 13.19 -6.21 0.13
C LEU A 99 12.33 -7.40 0.56
N LYS A 100 12.07 -7.55 1.87
CA LYS A 100 11.15 -8.55 2.40
C LYS A 100 9.74 -8.34 1.85
N VAL A 101 9.23 -7.11 1.90
CA VAL A 101 7.91 -6.75 1.34
C VAL A 101 7.83 -7.14 -0.14
N ALA A 102 8.80 -6.71 -0.95
CA ALA A 102 8.81 -6.98 -2.39
C ALA A 102 8.87 -8.50 -2.70
N LYS A 103 9.71 -9.25 -1.98
CA LYS A 103 9.83 -10.72 -2.14
C LYS A 103 8.51 -11.42 -1.84
N THR A 104 7.90 -11.13 -0.68
CA THR A 104 6.65 -11.76 -0.27
C THR A 104 5.52 -11.38 -1.22
N ASN A 105 5.37 -10.10 -1.53
CA ASN A 105 4.29 -9.61 -2.37
C ASN A 105 4.39 -10.09 -3.82
N SER A 106 5.60 -10.30 -4.34
CA SER A 106 5.79 -10.92 -5.66
C SER A 106 5.21 -12.34 -5.72
N VAL A 107 5.47 -13.15 -4.69
CA VAL A 107 4.95 -14.52 -4.60
C VAL A 107 3.43 -14.51 -4.43
N VAL A 108 2.91 -13.70 -3.52
CA VAL A 108 1.47 -13.58 -3.27
C VAL A 108 0.72 -13.13 -4.54
N ALA A 109 1.24 -12.14 -5.24
CA ALA A 109 0.67 -11.69 -6.51
C ALA A 109 0.66 -12.81 -7.57
N LYS A 110 1.73 -13.62 -7.68
CA LYS A 110 1.74 -14.78 -8.60
C LYS A 110 0.67 -15.82 -8.24
N LEU A 111 0.47 -16.09 -6.95
CA LEU A 111 -0.56 -17.03 -6.50
C LEU A 111 -1.97 -16.51 -6.87
N LEU A 112 -2.23 -15.22 -6.62
CA LEU A 112 -3.49 -14.56 -6.98
C LEU A 112 -3.72 -14.53 -8.50
N ALA A 113 -2.67 -14.27 -9.28
CA ALA A 113 -2.72 -14.36 -10.74
C ALA A 113 -3.09 -15.77 -11.22
N GLY A 114 -2.55 -16.80 -10.56
CA GLY A 114 -2.91 -18.20 -10.78
C GLY A 114 -4.32 -18.59 -10.34
N GLY A 115 -5.08 -17.67 -9.73
CA GLY A 115 -6.46 -17.91 -9.29
C GLY A 115 -6.59 -18.54 -7.89
N TYR A 116 -5.52 -18.59 -7.10
CA TYR A 116 -5.60 -19.01 -5.71
C TYR A 116 -6.53 -18.08 -4.92
N LYS A 117 -7.47 -18.64 -4.15
CA LYS A 117 -8.50 -17.89 -3.40
C LYS A 117 -9.24 -16.84 -4.25
N LYS A 118 -9.55 -17.17 -5.51
CA LYS A 118 -10.31 -16.28 -6.42
C LYS A 118 -11.60 -15.80 -5.76
N GLY A 119 -11.82 -14.48 -5.79
CA GLY A 119 -12.99 -13.82 -5.19
C GLY A 119 -12.80 -13.38 -3.74
N VAL A 120 -11.73 -13.81 -3.07
CA VAL A 120 -11.37 -13.32 -1.73
C VAL A 120 -10.27 -12.27 -1.87
N PRO A 121 -10.50 -11.01 -1.42
CA PRO A 121 -9.46 -9.99 -1.46
C PRO A 121 -8.35 -10.30 -0.43
N PRO A 122 -7.07 -10.03 -0.75
CA PRO A 122 -5.99 -10.18 0.22
C PRO A 122 -6.14 -9.15 1.35
N SER A 123 -5.70 -9.52 2.55
CA SER A 123 -5.52 -8.56 3.65
C SER A 123 -4.11 -7.95 3.59
N PHE A 124 -3.95 -6.79 4.22
CA PHE A 124 -2.71 -6.01 4.20
C PHE A 124 -2.16 -5.87 5.62
N ASP A 125 -0.96 -6.39 5.83
CA ASP A 125 -0.25 -6.41 7.10
C ASP A 125 0.84 -5.32 7.10
N PHE A 126 0.73 -4.34 8.01
CA PHE A 126 1.63 -3.19 8.14
C PHE A 126 2.67 -3.38 9.26
N ASP A 127 2.73 -4.54 9.92
CA ASP A 127 3.63 -4.77 11.05
C ASP A 127 5.10 -4.68 10.64
N ALA A 128 5.42 -5.08 9.41
CA ALA A 128 6.78 -5.02 8.89
C ALA A 128 7.19 -3.60 8.45
N HIS A 129 6.26 -2.80 7.92
CA HIS A 129 6.57 -1.47 7.39
C HIS A 129 5.33 -0.56 7.44
N PRO A 130 5.43 0.66 7.99
CA PRO A 130 4.27 1.53 8.26
C PRO A 130 3.52 2.00 7.01
N PHE A 131 4.18 2.05 5.86
CA PHE A 131 3.60 2.55 4.60
C PHE A 131 3.42 1.48 3.52
N PHE A 132 4.09 0.33 3.62
CA PHE A 132 4.17 -0.65 2.53
C PHE A 132 3.83 -2.03 3.07
N PRO A 133 2.56 -2.46 2.95
CA PRO A 133 2.11 -3.67 3.61
C PRO A 133 2.57 -4.93 2.91
N ILE A 134 2.64 -6.01 3.68
CA ILE A 134 2.73 -7.38 3.17
C ILE A 134 1.31 -7.87 2.87
N MET A 135 1.11 -8.41 1.67
CA MET A 135 -0.15 -9.06 1.30
C MET A 135 -0.26 -10.42 1.99
N ARG A 136 -1.43 -10.70 2.56
CA ARG A 136 -1.78 -11.97 3.20
C ARG A 136 -3.01 -12.56 2.50
N LEU A 137 -3.02 -13.88 2.34
CA LEU A 137 -4.05 -14.64 1.64
C LEU A 137 -4.93 -15.44 2.59
#